data_AF-A0A349DG49-F1
#
_entry.id   AF-A0A349DG49-F1
#
_cell.length_a   1.000
_cell.length_b   1.000
_cell.length_c   1.000
_cell.angle_alpha   90.00
_cell.angle_beta   90.00
_cell.angle_gamma   90.00
#
_symmetry.space_group_name_H-M   'P 1'
#
loop_
_entity.id
_entity.type
_entity.pdbx_description
1 polymer ?
#
loop_
_entity_poly.entity_id
_entity_poly.type
_entity_poly.pdbx_seq_one_letter_code
_entity_poly.pdbx_strand_id
1 'polypeptide(L)'
;MIALKLIYLANVLVAGWISITSLFAPKTAQATVFTNDFAYSEAIRLVGALWGAIFILSFLGLFFPKNMSLVLLFQLIYKSSWLLFAALPALLKNEPYPKPMAAFFVAWVLILPFIIPWKSLFAY
;
A
#
# COMPACT_ATOMS: atom_id res chain seq x y z
N MET A 1 17.69 -5.72 9.90
CA MET A 1 16.93 -4.93 10.91
C MET A 1 16.71 -3.49 10.46
N ILE A 2 17.76 -2.76 10.07
CA ILE A 2 17.63 -1.38 9.56
C ILE A 2 16.72 -1.30 8.33
N ALA A 3 16.93 -2.17 7.33
CA ALA A 3 16.11 -2.19 6.12
C ALA A 3 14.60 -2.38 6.40
N LEU A 4 14.23 -3.27 7.34
CA LEU A 4 12.85 -3.44 7.77
C LEU A 4 12.28 -2.16 8.37
N LYS A 5 13.02 -1.51 9.27
CA LYS A 5 12.59 -0.25 9.88
C LYS A 5 12.42 0.87 8.85
N LEU A 6 13.29 0.94 7.84
CA LEU A 6 13.15 1.89 6.73
C LEU A 6 11.88 1.64 5.91
N ILE A 7 11.57 0.38 5.60
CA ILE A 7 10.31 0.03 4.91
C ILE A 7 9.09 0.36 5.79
N TYR A 8 9.12 0.05 7.08
CA TYR A 8 8.04 0.43 7.99
C TYR A 8 7.85 1.95 8.07
N LEU A 9 8.95 2.71 8.15
CA LEU A 9 8.88 4.16 8.15
C LEU A 9 8.27 4.70 6.86
N ALA A 10 8.71 4.19 5.71
CA ALA A 10 8.13 4.55 4.41
C ALA A 10 6.63 4.21 4.34
N ASN A 11 6.22 3.04 4.83
CA ASN A 11 4.81 2.67 4.93
C ASN A 11 4.04 3.59 5.86
N VAL A 12 4.59 3.98 7.02
CA VAL A 12 3.95 4.92 7.94
C VAL A 12 3.66 6.25 7.26
N LEU A 13 4.63 6.81 6.53
CA LEU A 13 4.46 8.07 5.82
C LEU A 13 3.41 7.96 4.70
N VAL A 14 3.54 6.96 3.85
CA VAL A 14 2.67 6.82 2.66
C VAL A 14 1.27 6.34 3.05
N ALA A 15 1.17 5.28 3.86
CA ALA A 15 -0.12 4.75 4.31
C ALA A 15 -0.84 5.73 5.24
N GLY A 16 -0.10 6.46 6.09
CA GLY A 16 -0.66 7.52 6.91
C GLY A 16 -1.28 8.62 6.05
N TRP A 17 -0.53 9.11 5.04
CA TRP A 17 -1.06 10.09 4.09
C TRP A 17 -2.31 9.59 3.37
N ILE A 18 -2.26 8.41 2.75
CA ILE A 18 -3.37 7.84 1.98
C ILE A 18 -4.59 7.59 2.89
N SER A 19 -4.38 7.04 4.09
CA SER A 19 -5.45 6.76 5.03
C SER A 19 -6.13 8.03 5.52
N ILE A 20 -5.37 8.99 6.05
CA ILE A 20 -5.91 10.22 6.63
C ILE A 20 -6.65 11.02 5.56
N THR A 21 -6.03 11.20 4.38
CA THR A 21 -6.70 11.93 3.28
C THR A 21 -7.95 11.20 2.81
N SER A 22 -7.92 9.88 2.62
CA SER A 22 -9.08 9.13 2.14
C SER A 22 -10.22 9.06 3.16
N LEU A 23 -9.91 9.02 4.46
CA LEU A 23 -10.91 8.93 5.53
C LEU A 23 -11.50 10.29 5.91
N PHE A 24 -10.73 11.37 5.91
CA PHE A 24 -11.19 12.67 6.41
C PHE A 24 -11.39 13.71 5.30
N ALA A 25 -10.71 13.57 4.17
CA ALA A 25 -10.79 14.48 3.03
C ALA A 25 -10.87 13.72 1.67
N PRO A 26 -11.88 12.86 1.45
CA PRO A 26 -11.90 11.91 0.33
C PRO A 26 -11.88 12.59 -1.05
N LYS A 27 -12.40 13.82 -1.20
CA LYS A 27 -12.27 14.59 -2.45
C LYS A 27 -10.83 15.01 -2.73
N THR A 28 -10.08 15.35 -1.69
CA THR A 28 -8.64 15.63 -1.81
C THR A 28 -7.87 14.36 -2.16
N ALA A 29 -8.22 13.22 -1.54
CA ALA A 29 -7.61 11.93 -1.88
C ALA A 29 -7.90 11.54 -3.34
N GLN A 30 -9.13 11.75 -3.83
CA GLN A 30 -9.49 11.55 -5.23
C GLN A 30 -8.55 12.31 -6.18
N ALA A 31 -8.31 13.58 -5.92
CA ALA A 31 -7.47 14.42 -6.76
C ALA A 31 -5.97 14.12 -6.64
N THR A 32 -5.49 13.80 -5.43
CA THR A 32 -4.05 13.71 -5.14
C THR A 32 -3.50 12.29 -5.16
N VAL A 33 -4.22 11.32 -4.60
CA VAL A 33 -3.80 9.90 -4.52
C VAL A 33 -4.27 9.14 -5.75
N PHE A 34 -5.52 9.35 -6.14
CA PHE A 34 -6.16 8.65 -7.27
C PHE A 34 -6.17 9.44 -8.57
N THR A 35 -5.51 10.61 -8.60
CA THR A 35 -5.29 11.44 -9.81
C THR A 35 -6.55 11.75 -10.63
N ASN A 36 -7.72 11.79 -9.98
CA ASN A 36 -9.05 11.90 -10.60
C ASN A 36 -9.39 10.78 -11.61
N ASP A 37 -8.62 9.69 -11.64
CA ASP A 37 -8.88 8.54 -12.53
C ASP A 37 -10.03 7.66 -12.02
N PHE A 38 -10.42 7.81 -10.75
CA PHE A 38 -11.63 7.22 -10.20
C PHE A 38 -12.71 8.27 -9.96
N ALA A 39 -13.95 7.93 -10.30
CA ALA A 39 -15.12 8.69 -9.89
C ALA A 39 -15.26 8.67 -8.36
N TYR A 40 -15.76 9.77 -7.79
CA TYR A 40 -15.98 9.85 -6.35
C TYR A 40 -16.99 8.77 -5.92
N SER A 41 -16.64 8.01 -4.89
CA SER A 41 -17.54 7.10 -4.19
C SER A 41 -17.04 6.86 -2.78
N GLU A 42 -17.92 6.35 -1.90
CA GLU A 42 -17.54 5.98 -0.53
C GLU A 42 -16.52 4.84 -0.47
N ALA A 43 -16.27 4.14 -1.60
CA ALA A 43 -15.17 3.19 -1.72
C ALA A 43 -13.80 3.84 -1.41
N ILE A 44 -13.64 5.16 -1.62
CA ILE A 44 -12.42 5.89 -1.22
C ILE A 44 -12.20 5.78 0.29
N ARG A 45 -13.25 5.93 1.11
CA ARG A 45 -13.11 5.78 2.57
C ARG A 45 -12.84 4.34 2.97
N LEU A 46 -13.43 3.36 2.26
CA LEU A 46 -13.13 1.94 2.48
C LEU A 46 -11.65 1.64 2.21
N VAL A 47 -11.10 2.16 1.11
CA VAL A 47 -9.66 2.09 0.82
C VAL A 47 -8.88 2.79 1.95
N GLY A 48 -9.31 3.98 2.39
CA GLY A 48 -8.72 4.70 3.50
C GLY A 48 -8.64 3.90 4.81
N ALA A 49 -9.67 3.10 5.12
CA ALA A 49 -9.70 2.23 6.30
C ALA A 49 -8.68 1.08 6.18
N LEU A 50 -8.57 0.45 5.01
CA LEU A 50 -7.57 -0.59 4.74
C LEU A 50 -6.14 -0.02 4.90
N TRP A 51 -5.87 1.13 4.28
CA TRP A 51 -4.59 1.81 4.43
C TRP A 51 -4.34 2.26 5.87
N GLY A 52 -5.39 2.59 6.63
CA GLY A 52 -5.30 2.92 8.05
C GLY A 52 -4.84 1.74 8.90
N ALA A 53 -5.36 0.54 8.63
CA ALA A 53 -4.88 -0.68 9.28
C ALA A 53 -3.40 -0.94 8.94
N ILE A 54 -3.01 -0.80 7.67
CA ILE A 54 -1.59 -0.93 7.25
C ILE A 54 -0.71 0.11 7.95
N PHE A 55 -1.18 1.35 8.07
CA PHE A 55 -0.49 2.45 8.74
C PHE A 55 -0.21 2.10 10.21
N ILE A 56 -1.24 1.70 10.97
CA ILE A 56 -1.11 1.36 12.38
C ILE A 56 -0.16 0.17 12.58
N LEU A 57 -0.34 -0.90 11.81
CA LEU A 57 0.53 -2.08 11.89
C LEU A 57 1.97 -1.78 11.47
N SER A 58 2.16 -0.89 10.50
CA SER A 58 3.50 -0.45 10.09
C SER A 58 4.17 0.41 11.15
N PHE A 59 3.41 1.24 11.87
CA PHE A 59 3.90 2.00 13.01
C PHE A 59 4.37 1.06 14.13
N LEU A 60 3.58 0.03 14.48
CA LEU A 60 4.00 -1.03 15.40
C LEU A 60 5.26 -1.77 14.89
N GLY A 61 5.38 -1.95 13.57
CA GLY A 61 6.54 -2.55 12.93
C GLY A 61 7.85 -1.78 13.13
N LEU A 62 7.82 -0.48 13.45
CA LEU A 62 9.02 0.27 13.81
C LEU A 62 9.66 -0.24 15.12
N PHE A 63 8.83 -0.70 16.05
CA PHE A 63 9.23 -1.23 17.36
C PHE A 63 9.41 -2.75 17.32
N PHE A 64 8.55 -3.47 16.59
CA PHE A 64 8.53 -4.93 16.49
C PHE A 64 8.67 -5.43 15.03
N PRO A 65 9.79 -5.15 14.35
CA PRO A 65 9.91 -5.31 12.90
C PRO A 65 9.84 -6.74 12.38
N LYS A 66 10.23 -7.74 13.20
CA LYS A 66 10.11 -9.15 12.80
C LYS A 66 8.68 -9.66 13.01
N ASN A 67 8.09 -9.40 14.18
CA ASN A 67 6.75 -9.83 14.53
C ASN A 67 5.68 -9.25 13.60
N MET A 68 5.87 -8.00 13.14
CA MET A 68 4.95 -7.34 12.22
C MET A 68 5.23 -7.64 10.75
N SER A 69 6.15 -8.57 10.42
CA SER A 69 6.53 -8.83 9.02
C SER A 69 5.38 -9.36 8.15
N LEU A 70 4.34 -9.92 8.77
CA LEU A 70 3.11 -10.32 8.09
C LEU A 70 2.41 -9.17 7.37
N VAL A 71 2.48 -7.93 7.89
CA VAL A 71 1.89 -6.76 7.20
C VAL A 71 2.63 -6.43 5.89
N LEU A 72 3.92 -6.78 5.80
CA LEU A 72 4.70 -6.59 4.58
C LEU A 72 4.31 -7.63 3.53
N LEU A 73 4.10 -8.88 3.94
CA LEU A 73 3.55 -9.92 3.07
C LEU A 73 2.14 -9.54 2.59
N PHE A 74 1.28 -9.09 3.50
CA PHE A 74 -0.06 -8.61 3.16
C PHE A 74 0.00 -7.50 2.10
N GLN A 75 0.88 -6.51 2.27
CA GLN A 75 1.07 -5.44 1.30
C GLN A 75 1.61 -5.95 -0.05
N LEU A 76 2.54 -6.91 -0.05
CA LEU A 76 3.03 -7.51 -1.27
C LEU A 76 1.89 -8.17 -2.06
N ILE A 77 1.05 -8.98 -1.38
CA ILE A 77 -0.10 -9.64 -1.99
C ILE A 77 -1.10 -8.59 -2.50
N TYR A 78 -1.51 -7.67 -1.64
CA TYR A 78 -2.47 -6.60 -1.97
C TYR A 78 -2.05 -5.80 -3.20
N LYS A 79 -0.82 -5.26 -3.21
CA LYS A 79 -0.33 -4.41 -4.30
C LYS A 79 -0.17 -5.21 -5.60
N SER A 80 0.33 -6.45 -5.50
CA SER A 80 0.44 -7.34 -6.66
C SER A 80 -0.93 -7.64 -7.26
N SER A 81 -1.92 -7.97 -6.43
CA SER A 81 -3.29 -8.23 -6.88
C SER A 81 -3.90 -6.98 -7.54
N TRP A 82 -3.74 -5.80 -6.95
CA TRP A 82 -4.25 -4.57 -7.57
C TRP A 82 -3.57 -4.27 -8.92
N LEU A 83 -2.25 -4.48 -9.03
CA LEU A 83 -1.54 -4.32 -10.30
C LEU A 83 -2.04 -5.30 -11.36
N LEU A 84 -2.24 -6.58 -11.01
CA LEU A 84 -2.64 -7.62 -11.95
C LEU A 84 -4.11 -7.55 -12.36
N PHE A 85 -5.00 -7.20 -11.45
CA PHE A 85 -6.45 -7.28 -11.68
C PHE A 85 -7.13 -5.92 -11.90
N ALA A 86 -6.47 -4.81 -11.59
CA ALA A 86 -7.00 -3.47 -11.85
C ALA A 86 -6.12 -2.69 -12.84
N ALA A 87 -4.85 -2.46 -12.52
CA ALA A 87 -3.99 -1.60 -13.34
C ALA A 87 -3.63 -2.21 -14.71
N LEU A 88 -3.28 -3.49 -14.74
CA LEU A 88 -2.89 -4.17 -15.98
C LEU A 88 -4.07 -4.25 -16.99
N PRO A 89 -5.28 -4.69 -16.61
CA PRO A 89 -6.43 -4.65 -17.51
C PRO A 89 -6.74 -3.23 -18.01
N ALA A 90 -6.69 -2.23 -17.14
CA ALA A 90 -6.92 -0.84 -17.53
C ALA A 90 -5.85 -0.35 -18.53
N LEU A 91 -4.58 -0.68 -18.30
CA LEU A 91 -3.49 -0.39 -19.22
C LEU A 91 -3.72 -1.03 -20.60
N LEU A 92 -4.07 -2.32 -20.65
CA LEU A 92 -4.30 -3.05 -21.91
C LEU A 92 -5.49 -2.51 -22.70
N LYS A 93 -6.50 -1.96 -22.00
CA LYS A 93 -7.70 -1.38 -22.60
C LYS A 93 -7.62 0.13 -22.84
N ASN A 94 -6.51 0.78 -22.47
CA ASN A 94 -6.37 2.24 -22.45
C ASN A 94 -7.43 2.95 -21.60
N GLU A 95 -7.88 2.32 -20.52
CA GLU A 95 -8.79 2.90 -19.53
C GLU A 95 -8.01 3.77 -18.52
N PRO A 96 -8.66 4.76 -17.87
CA PRO A 96 -8.03 5.56 -16.83
C PRO A 96 -7.69 4.72 -15.60
N TYR A 97 -6.52 4.97 -15.01
CA TYR A 97 -6.10 4.40 -13.73
C TYR A 97 -5.00 5.27 -13.12
N PRO A 98 -4.85 5.29 -11.79
CA PRO A 98 -3.88 6.16 -11.14
C PRO A 98 -2.44 5.69 -11.38
N LYS A 99 -1.82 6.21 -12.45
CA LYS A 99 -0.46 5.85 -12.87
C LYS A 99 0.60 6.06 -11.79
N PRO A 100 0.61 7.17 -11.01
CA PRO A 100 1.59 7.35 -9.94
C PRO A 100 1.47 6.27 -8.85
N MET A 101 0.24 5.90 -8.48
CA MET A 101 -0.04 4.83 -7.53
C MET A 101 0.43 3.47 -8.07
N ALA A 102 0.18 3.19 -9.35
CA ALA A 102 0.66 1.96 -10.00
C ALA A 102 2.19 1.88 -10.03
N ALA A 103 2.87 2.95 -10.42
CA ALA A 103 4.34 3.01 -10.43
C ALA A 103 4.92 2.77 -9.02
N PHE A 104 4.32 3.40 -8.01
CA PHE A 104 4.68 3.18 -6.61
C PHE A 104 4.48 1.72 -6.18
N PHE A 105 3.39 1.08 -6.60
CA PHE A 105 3.12 -0.33 -6.29
C PHE A 105 4.13 -1.25 -6.95
N VAL A 106 4.49 -1.01 -8.21
CA VAL A 106 5.50 -1.80 -8.92
C VAL A 106 6.83 -1.75 -8.15
N ALA A 107 7.28 -0.57 -7.75
CA ALA A 107 8.49 -0.42 -6.95
C ALA A 107 8.40 -1.22 -5.64
N TRP A 108 7.28 -1.15 -4.91
CA TRP A 108 7.10 -1.91 -3.66
C TRP A 108 7.09 -3.42 -3.89
N VAL A 109 6.40 -3.92 -4.92
CA VAL A 109 6.31 -5.34 -5.24
C VAL A 109 7.68 -5.90 -5.63
N LEU A 110 8.53 -5.11 -6.28
CA LEU A 110 9.91 -5.51 -6.60
C LEU A 110 10.84 -5.48 -5.39
N ILE A 111 10.67 -4.51 -4.48
CA ILE A 111 11.57 -4.34 -3.32
C ILE A 111 11.22 -5.31 -2.19
N LEU A 112 9.94 -5.47 -1.85
CA LEU A 112 9.50 -6.21 -0.66
C LEU A 112 10.02 -7.66 -0.58
N PRO A 113 10.09 -8.45 -1.68
CA PRO A 113 10.61 -9.82 -1.62
C PRO A 113 12.04 -9.93 -1.10
N PHE A 114 12.85 -8.89 -1.24
CA PHE A 114 14.22 -8.88 -0.72
C PHE A 114 14.31 -8.39 0.73
N ILE A 115 13.25 -7.77 1.25
CA ILE A 115 13.21 -7.23 2.62
C ILE A 115 12.48 -8.16 3.59
N ILE A 116 11.46 -8.88 3.12
CA ILE A 116 10.64 -9.76 3.97
C ILE A 116 11.54 -10.88 4.55
N PRO A 117 11.53 -11.09 5.88
CA PRO A 117 12.32 -12.13 6.53
C PRO A 117 11.63 -13.50 6.37
N TRP A 118 11.60 -14.06 5.16
CA TRP A 118 10.85 -15.27 4.79
C TRP A 118 11.06 -16.45 5.75
N LYS A 119 12.30 -16.71 6.15
CA LYS A 119 12.61 -17.77 7.12
C LYS A 119 11.92 -17.55 8.46
N SER A 120 11.90 -16.31 8.97
CA SER A 120 11.24 -16.00 10.24
C SER A 120 9.72 -16.05 10.16
N LEU A 121 9.15 -15.87 8.96
CA LEU A 121 7.71 -15.86 8.75
C LEU A 121 7.13 -17.27 8.58
N PHE A 122 7.90 -18.18 7.99
CA PHE A 122 7.45 -19.54 7.66
C PHE A 122 8.22 -20.67 8.35
N ALA A 123 9.20 -20.37 9.21
CA ALA A 123 9.77 -21.38 10.10
C ALA A 123 8.73 -21.74 11.15
N TYR A 124 8.21 -22.95 11.04
CA TYR A 124 7.40 -23.62 12.06
C TYR A 124 8.30 -24.29 13.08
#